data_AF-A0A7Y5CPP8-F1
#
_entry.id   AF-A0A7Y5CPP8-F1
#
_cell.length_a   1.000
_cell.length_b   1.000
_cell.length_c   1.000
_cell.angle_alpha   90.00
_cell.angle_beta   90.00
_cell.angle_gamma   90.00
#
_symmetry.space_group_name_H-M   'P 1'
#
loop_
_entity.id
_entity.type
_entity.pdbx_description
1 polymer ?
#
loop_
_entity_poly.entity_id
_entity_poly.type
_entity_poly.pdbx_seq_one_letter_code
_entity_poly.pdbx_strand_id
1 'polypeptide(L)'
;MESIQVELPPMLLDRIREEASNKSLNQVITEAIQMWLEKHKKKSTEDAWDLLEGLAGTVEGPEDWATEHHHYLYGTPKRADQKKP
;
A
#
# COMPACT_ATOMS: atom_id res chain seq x y z
N MET A 1 3.68 1.47 21.09
CA MET A 1 3.00 0.31 20.50
C MET A 1 1.59 0.31 21.05
N GLU A 2 0.59 0.39 20.19
CA GLU A 2 -0.80 0.21 20.61
C GLU A 2 -1.00 -1.25 21.01
N SER A 3 -1.56 -1.48 22.20
CA SER A 3 -1.91 -2.82 22.68
C SER A 3 -3.38 -3.10 22.39
N ILE A 4 -3.66 -4.26 21.80
CA ILE A 4 -5.03 -4.72 21.55
C ILE A 4 -5.40 -5.69 22.66
N GLN A 5 -6.49 -5.39 23.38
CA GLN A 5 -7.08 -6.31 24.34
C GLN A 5 -8.04 -7.25 23.61
N VAL A 6 -7.81 -8.56 23.71
CA VAL A 6 -8.66 -9.58 23.11
C VAL A 6 -9.07 -10.57 24.20
N GLU A 7 -10.37 -10.77 24.36
CA GLU A 7 -10.89 -11.80 25.26
C GLU A 7 -10.93 -13.15 24.51
N LEU A 8 -10.22 -14.15 25.05
CA LEU A 8 -10.18 -15.49 24.49
C LEU A 8 -11.07 -16.43 25.30
N PRO A 9 -11.95 -17.21 24.65
CA PRO A 9 -12.69 -18.29 25.29
C PRO A 9 -11.77 -19.25 26.08
N PRO A 10 -12.15 -19.69 27.30
CA PRO A 10 -11.29 -20.52 28.16
C PRO A 10 -10.77 -21.79 27.50
N MET A 11 -11.62 -22.47 26.71
CA MET A 11 -11.25 -23.70 25.98
C MET A 11 -10.09 -23.50 24.99
N LEU A 12 -9.92 -22.29 24.45
CA LEU A 12 -8.80 -21.96 23.56
C LEU A 12 -7.54 -21.65 24.35
N LEU A 13 -7.67 -20.99 25.52
CA LEU A 13 -6.54 -20.75 26.42
C LEU A 13 -5.93 -22.06 26.90
N ASP A 14 -6.77 -23.02 27.30
CA ASP A 14 -6.32 -24.33 27.76
C ASP A 14 -5.59 -25.09 26.65
N ARG A 15 -6.18 -25.12 25.45
CA ARG A 15 -5.56 -25.77 24.28
C ARG A 15 -4.22 -25.15 23.91
N ILE A 16 -4.13 -23.83 23.85
CA ILE A 16 -2.87 -23.14 23.50
C ILE A 16 -1.83 -23.39 24.59
N ARG A 17 -2.23 -23.39 25.87
CA ARG A 17 -1.32 -23.63 26.99
C ARG A 17 -0.75 -25.05 26.99
N GLU A 18 -1.53 -26.05 26.57
CA GLU A 18 -1.05 -27.42 26.37
C GLU A 18 -0.03 -27.51 25.23
N GLU A 19 -0.24 -26.77 24.14
CA GLU A 19 0.66 -26.76 22.96
C GLU A 19 1.91 -25.87 23.16
N ALA A 20 1.84 -24.87 24.05
CA ALA A 20 2.87 -23.85 24.26
C ALA A 20 4.03 -24.29 25.18
N SER A 21 4.39 -25.59 25.21
CA SER A 21 5.36 -26.18 26.14
C SER A 21 6.69 -25.39 26.27
N ASN A 22 7.10 -24.62 25.25
CA ASN A 22 8.39 -23.92 25.21
C ASN A 22 8.27 -22.41 24.87
N LYS A 23 7.06 -21.89 24.60
CA LYS A 23 6.86 -20.50 24.15
C LYS A 23 5.83 -19.81 25.04
N SER A 24 5.98 -18.51 25.26
CA SER A 24 4.95 -17.76 26.00
C SER A 24 3.64 -17.70 25.22
N LEU A 25 2.50 -17.66 25.92
CA LEU A 25 1.16 -17.55 25.31
C LEU A 25 1.07 -16.38 24.32
N ASN A 26 1.61 -15.21 24.69
CA ASN A 26 1.63 -14.03 23.83
C ASN A 26 2.45 -14.25 22.55
N GLN A 27 3.54 -15.01 22.63
CA GLN A 27 4.35 -15.34 21.46
C GLN A 27 3.58 -16.26 20.49
N VAL A 28 2.91 -17.29 21.01
CA VAL A 28 2.09 -18.20 20.19
C VAL A 28 0.93 -17.43 19.52
N ILE A 29 0.25 -16.55 20.27
CA ILE A 29 -0.83 -15.71 19.74
C ILE A 29 -0.30 -14.78 18.64
N THR A 30 0.83 -14.12 18.87
CA THR A 30 1.43 -13.19 17.89
C THR A 30 1.84 -13.93 16.61
N GLU A 31 2.48 -15.09 16.74
CA GLU A 31 2.87 -15.92 15.60
C GLU A 31 1.64 -16.40 14.81
N ALA A 32 0.58 -16.84 15.48
CA ALA A 32 -0.66 -17.28 14.84
C ALA A 32 -1.37 -16.14 14.10
N ILE A 33 -1.45 -14.95 14.70
CA ILE A 33 -2.02 -13.76 14.06
C ILE A 33 -1.18 -13.38 12.84
N GLN A 34 0.15 -13.35 12.96
CA GLN A 34 1.04 -13.03 11.84
C GLN A 34 0.89 -14.04 10.71
N MET A 35 0.85 -15.34 11.01
CA MET A 35 0.62 -16.39 10.01
C MET A 35 -0.74 -16.24 9.33
N TRP A 36 -1.79 -15.92 10.07
CA TRP A 36 -3.12 -15.67 9.52
C TRP A 36 -3.12 -14.43 8.62
N LEU A 37 -2.52 -13.33 9.08
CA LEU A 37 -2.40 -12.10 8.29
C LEU A 37 -1.62 -12.33 7.01
N GLU A 38 -0.47 -13.01 7.02
CA GLU A 38 0.27 -13.32 5.79
C GLU A 38 -0.49 -14.27 4.86
N LYS A 39 -1.21 -15.26 5.41
CA LYS A 39 -2.06 -16.16 4.61
C LYS A 39 -3.23 -15.43 3.96
N HIS A 40 -3.80 -14.45 4.66
CA HIS A 40 -4.95 -13.66 4.23
C HIS A 40 -4.58 -12.30 3.63
N LYS A 41 -3.28 -12.01 3.52
CA LYS A 41 -2.70 -10.99 2.67
C LYS A 41 -2.88 -11.48 1.23
N LYS A 42 -4.14 -11.47 0.77
CA LYS A 42 -4.42 -11.35 -0.65
C LYS A 42 -3.55 -10.19 -1.11
N LYS A 43 -2.69 -10.44 -2.10
CA LYS A 43 -2.36 -9.41 -3.08
C LYS A 43 -3.72 -8.83 -3.45
N SER A 44 -4.04 -7.63 -2.97
CA SER A 44 -5.17 -6.89 -3.50
C SER A 44 -4.92 -6.88 -4.99
N THR A 45 -5.74 -7.60 -5.75
CA THR A 45 -5.52 -7.82 -7.18
C THR A 45 -5.74 -6.55 -7.99
N GLU A 46 -6.19 -5.47 -7.35
CA GLU A 46 -5.99 -4.08 -7.76
C GLU A 46 -6.04 -3.21 -6.49
N ASP A 47 -4.96 -2.50 -6.15
CA ASP A 47 -5.05 -1.33 -5.28
C ASP A 47 -5.80 -0.21 -6.04
N ALA A 48 -6.26 0.83 -5.34
CA ALA A 48 -6.90 1.98 -5.96
C ALA A 48 -6.05 2.58 -7.10
N TRP A 49 -4.72 2.49 -6.99
CA TRP A 49 -3.79 2.88 -8.03
C TRP A 49 -3.80 1.98 -9.26
N ASP A 50 -3.93 0.66 -9.09
CA ASP A 50 -4.03 -0.29 -10.21
C ASP A 50 -5.36 -0.10 -10.98
N LEU A 51 -6.45 0.19 -10.25
CA LEU A 51 -7.73 0.56 -10.86
C LEU A 51 -7.62 1.87 -11.64
N LEU A 52 -6.99 2.89 -11.05
CA LEU A 52 -6.76 4.16 -11.73
C LEU A 52 -5.86 3.99 -12.95
N GLU A 53 -4.84 3.16 -12.90
CA GLU A 53 -3.98 2.84 -14.05
C GLU A 53 -4.75 2.11 -15.15
N GLY A 54 -5.64 1.16 -14.79
CA GLY A 54 -6.50 0.48 -15.77
C GLY A 54 -7.55 1.41 -16.42
N LEU A 55 -8.01 2.43 -15.71
CA LEU A 55 -8.97 3.43 -16.20
C LEU A 55 -8.29 4.60 -16.93
N ALA A 56 -7.09 4.99 -16.50
CA ALA A 56 -6.32 6.08 -17.07
C ALA A 56 -5.49 5.55 -18.23
N GLY A 57 -5.89 5.89 -19.45
CA GLY A 57 -5.04 5.69 -20.62
C GLY A 57 -3.75 6.54 -20.53
N THR A 58 -2.73 6.13 -21.29
CA THR A 58 -1.55 6.97 -21.49
C THR A 58 -1.82 7.98 -22.61
N VAL A 59 -1.33 9.21 -22.43
CA VAL A 59 -1.32 10.22 -23.49
C VAL A 59 0.14 10.50 -23.83
N GLU A 60 0.51 10.28 -25.10
CA GLU A 60 1.82 10.70 -25.58
C GLU A 60 1.89 12.23 -25.56
N GLY A 61 2.80 12.75 -24.74
CA GLY A 61 3.08 14.18 -24.65
C GLY A 61 4.36 14.53 -25.42
N PRO A 62 4.52 15.78 -25.86
CA PRO A 62 5.80 16.28 -26.36
C PRO A 62 6.94 16.06 -25.35
N GLU A 63 8.16 15.79 -25.84
CA GLU A 63 9.35 15.54 -24.99
C GLU A 63 9.64 16.69 -24.03
N ASP A 64 9.30 17.93 -24.43
CA ASP A 64 9.50 19.14 -23.65
C ASP A 64 8.33 19.46 -22.72
N TRP A 65 7.30 18.62 -22.59
CA TRP A 65 6.10 18.88 -21.78
C TRP A 65 6.42 19.35 -20.35
N ALA A 66 7.27 18.61 -19.64
CA ALA A 66 7.63 18.94 -18.26
C ALA A 66 8.37 20.28 -18.16
N THR A 67 9.21 20.60 -19.16
CA THR A 67 10.02 21.81 -19.19
C THR A 67 9.23 23.04 -19.66
N GLU A 68 8.23 22.82 -20.53
CA GLU A 68 7.40 23.83 -21.17
C GLU A 68 5.94 23.75 -20.69
N HIS A 69 5.69 23.30 -19.45
CA HIS A 69 4.33 23.06 -18.97
C HIS A 69 3.42 24.30 -19.08
N HIS A 70 3.98 25.51 -18.91
CA HIS A 70 3.21 26.75 -19.06
C HIS A 70 2.68 26.94 -20.49
N HIS A 71 3.47 26.56 -21.51
CA HIS A 71 3.06 26.64 -22.90
C HIS A 71 1.87 25.72 -23.16
N TYR A 72 1.93 24.49 -22.65
CA TYR A 72 0.90 23.52 -22.94
C TYR A 72 -0.35 23.65 -22.06
N LEU A 73 -0.23 24.14 -20.82
CA LEU A 73 -1.39 24.37 -19.94
C LEU A 73 -2.07 25.71 -20.21
N TYR A 74 -1.30 26.75 -20.57
CA TYR A 74 -1.80 28.13 -20.62
C TYR A 74 -1.58 28.83 -21.96
N GLY A 75 -0.97 28.19 -22.95
CA GLY A 75 -0.73 28.78 -24.27
C GLY A 75 0.35 29.87 -24.29
N THR A 76 1.19 29.98 -23.26
CA THR A 76 2.28 30.96 -23.24
C THR A 76 3.35 30.62 -24.30
N PRO A 77 4.11 31.57 -24.85
CA PRO A 77 5.22 31.26 -25.76
C PRO A 77 6.24 30.32 -25.11
N LYS A 78 6.86 29.41 -25.89
CA LYS A 78 7.91 28.53 -25.35
C LYS A 78 9.09 29.35 -24.86
N ARG A 79 9.82 28.84 -23.87
CA ARG A 79 10.95 29.56 -23.26
C ARG A 79 12.04 29.91 -24.28
N ALA A 80 12.18 29.14 -25.36
CA ALA A 80 13.07 29.44 -26.48
C ALA A 80 12.63 30.67 -27.29
N ASP A 81 11.33 30.83 -27.50
CA ASP A 81 10.75 31.94 -28.29
C ASP A 81 10.82 33.28 -27.54
N GLN A 82 10.77 33.22 -26.21
CA GLN A 82 10.91 34.40 -25.34
C GLN A 82 12.34 34.97 -25.29
N LYS A 83 13.34 34.18 -25.72
CA LYS A 83 14.76 34.61 -25.74
C LYS A 83 15.18 35.22 -27.08
N LYS A 84 14.26 35.40 -28.03
CA LYS A 84 14.56 36.02 -29.32
C LYS A 84 14.73 37.54 -29.12
N PRO A 85 15.84 38.15 -29.59
CA PRO A 85 16.11 39.57 -29.41
C PRO A 85 15.11 40.45 -30.18
#